data_AF-A0A838KI07-F1
#
_entry.id   AF-A0A838KI07-F1
#
_cell.length_a   1.000
_cell.length_b   1.000
_cell.length_c   1.000
_cell.angle_alpha   90.00
_cell.angle_beta   90.00
_cell.angle_gamma   90.00
#
_symmetry.space_group_name_H-M   'P 1'
#
loop_
_entity.id
_entity.type
_entity.pdbx_description
1 polymer ?
#
loop_
_entity_poly.entity_id
_entity_poly.type
_entity_poly.pdbx_seq_one_letter_code
_entity_poly.pdbx_strand_id
1 'polypeptide(L)'
;LHDGSEFFVGHYYVDAAQAVRLVREAGGVPVFAHPAAARRGRTVDDAAIAALAGAGLAGLEVDHRDNPPQAREHLRGLARELGLLVTGASDYHGTGKENRLGEHTTDPEVVDALLAQAGEVTAVVRS
;
A
#
# COMPACT_ATOMS: atom_id res chain seq x y z
N LEU A 1 -18.95 5.82 -8.51
CA LEU A 1 -19.74 4.60 -8.78
C LEU A 1 -19.74 3.78 -7.52
N HIS A 2 -20.90 3.35 -7.04
CA HIS A 2 -21.02 2.52 -5.86
C HIS A 2 -21.12 1.05 -6.28
N ASP A 3 -20.48 0.16 -5.54
CA ASP A 3 -20.40 -1.27 -5.84
C ASP A 3 -21.77 -1.97 -5.91
N GLY A 4 -22.83 -1.32 -5.40
CA GLY A 4 -24.22 -1.80 -5.48
C GLY A 4 -25.09 -1.13 -6.55
N SER A 5 -24.53 -0.31 -7.43
CA SER A 5 -25.29 0.35 -8.51
C SER A 5 -25.48 -0.57 -9.72
N GLU A 6 -26.56 -0.39 -10.49
CA GLU A 6 -26.84 -1.15 -11.72
C GLU A 6 -25.77 -0.99 -12.81
N PHE A 7 -24.89 0.01 -12.68
CA PHE A 7 -23.78 0.28 -13.59
C PHE A 7 -22.44 -0.28 -13.10
N PHE A 8 -22.40 -0.93 -11.93
CA PHE A 8 -21.18 -1.58 -11.44
C PHE A 8 -20.99 -2.93 -12.13
N VAL A 9 -19.82 -3.10 -12.75
CA VAL A 9 -19.39 -4.39 -13.30
C VAL A 9 -18.12 -4.80 -12.56
N GLY A 10 -18.16 -5.96 -11.91
CA GLY A 10 -17.01 -6.50 -11.20
C GLY A 10 -15.83 -6.71 -12.14
N HIS A 11 -14.65 -6.24 -11.75
CA HIS A 11 -13.41 -6.47 -12.47
C HIS A 11 -12.62 -7.60 -11.80
N TYR A 12 -11.88 -8.37 -12.59
CA TYR A 12 -10.94 -9.34 -12.04
C TYR A 12 -9.75 -8.58 -11.42
N TYR A 13 -9.39 -8.96 -10.20
CA TYR A 13 -8.18 -8.49 -9.55
C TYR A 13 -7.28 -9.69 -9.25
N VAL A 14 -5.98 -9.51 -9.45
CA VAL A 14 -4.97 -10.49 -9.03
C VAL A 14 -5.05 -10.69 -7.51
N ASP A 15 -4.80 -11.91 -7.05
CA ASP A 15 -4.66 -12.19 -5.61
C ASP A 15 -3.57 -11.30 -4.99
N ALA A 16 -3.84 -10.74 -3.82
CA ALA A 16 -2.96 -9.74 -3.21
C ALA A 16 -1.58 -10.33 -2.86
N ALA A 17 -1.52 -11.57 -2.37
CA ALA A 17 -0.25 -12.22 -2.08
C ALA A 17 0.52 -12.54 -3.37
N GLN A 18 -0.19 -12.90 -4.45
CA GLN A 18 0.41 -13.04 -5.78
C GLN A 18 0.96 -11.69 -6.29
N ALA A 19 0.23 -10.58 -6.12
CA ALA A 19 0.70 -9.27 -6.51
C ALA A 19 1.99 -8.88 -5.77
N VAL A 20 2.06 -9.13 -4.46
CA VAL A 20 3.27 -8.91 -3.65
C VAL A 20 4.45 -9.71 -4.22
N ARG A 21 4.26 -11.01 -4.50
CA ARG A 21 5.31 -11.86 -5.08
C ARG A 21 5.78 -11.35 -6.44
N LEU A 22 4.86 -10.97 -7.33
CA LEU A 22 5.20 -10.44 -8.65
C LEU A 22 6.03 -9.14 -8.56
N VAL A 23 5.68 -8.24 -7.63
CA VAL A 23 6.48 -7.02 -7.40
C VAL A 23 7.89 -7.38 -6.92
N ARG A 24 8.03 -8.32 -5.98
CA ARG A 24 9.34 -8.77 -5.50
C ARG A 24 10.17 -9.47 -6.58
N GLU A 25 9.55 -10.35 -7.37
CA GLU A 25 10.19 -11.03 -8.50
C GLU A 25 10.71 -10.06 -9.56
N ALA A 26 10.01 -8.93 -9.74
CA ALA A 26 10.46 -7.84 -10.61
C ALA A 26 11.55 -6.94 -9.99
N GLY A 27 12.04 -7.25 -8.78
CA GLY A 27 13.01 -6.43 -8.04
C GLY A 27 12.41 -5.21 -7.34
N GLY A 28 11.08 -5.09 -7.32
CA GLY A 28 10.36 -4.01 -6.66
C GLY A 28 10.14 -4.23 -5.17
N VAL A 29 9.60 -3.20 -4.51
CA VAL A 29 9.38 -3.16 -3.06
C VAL A 29 7.90 -2.86 -2.78
N PRO A 30 7.06 -3.88 -2.51
CA PRO A 30 5.62 -3.72 -2.41
C PRO A 30 5.22 -3.05 -1.09
N VAL A 31 4.38 -2.02 -1.18
CA VAL A 31 3.77 -1.31 -0.04
C VAL A 31 2.25 -1.39 -0.16
N PHE A 32 1.55 -1.73 0.92
CA PHE A 32 0.09 -1.77 0.92
C PHE A 32 -0.46 -0.36 1.17
N ALA A 33 -1.03 0.22 0.11
CA ALA A 33 -1.66 1.54 0.15
C ALA A 33 -2.90 1.58 1.06
N HIS A 34 -2.93 2.60 1.93
CA HIS A 34 -4.03 3.01 2.81
C HIS A 34 -4.97 1.86 3.25
N PRO A 35 -4.48 0.86 4.00
CA PRO A 35 -5.19 -0.40 4.23
C PRO A 35 -6.45 -0.27 5.10
N ALA A 36 -6.57 0.85 5.84
CA ALA A 36 -7.72 1.16 6.69
C ALA A 36 -8.69 2.17 6.05
N ALA A 37 -8.62 2.38 4.74
CA ALA A 37 -9.53 3.26 3.98
C ALA A 37 -10.97 2.71 3.90
N ALA A 38 -11.67 2.66 5.04
CA ALA A 38 -12.99 2.06 5.19
C ALA A 38 -14.08 2.68 4.28
N ARG A 39 -13.89 3.92 3.82
CA ARG A 39 -14.79 4.56 2.84
C ARG A 39 -14.78 3.90 1.47
N ARG A 40 -13.76 3.08 1.15
CA ARG A 40 -13.60 2.39 -0.13
C ARG A 40 -14.02 0.91 -0.11
N GLY A 41 -14.59 0.43 1.00
CA GLY A 41 -15.10 -0.95 1.11
C GLY A 41 -14.65 -1.65 2.39
N ARG A 42 -14.65 -2.99 2.37
CA ARG A 42 -14.18 -3.81 3.50
C ARG A 42 -12.70 -3.54 3.76
N THR A 43 -12.36 -3.18 4.99
CA THR A 43 -10.97 -3.09 5.44
C THR A 43 -10.38 -4.50 5.53
N VAL A 44 -9.08 -4.61 5.23
CA VAL A 44 -8.35 -5.87 5.36
C VAL A 44 -7.99 -6.09 6.83
N ASP A 45 -8.17 -7.31 7.33
CA ASP A 45 -7.82 -7.66 8.71
C ASP A 45 -6.32 -7.91 8.90
N ASP A 46 -5.88 -7.94 10.16
CA ASP A 46 -4.48 -8.12 10.51
C ASP A 46 -3.92 -9.46 10.02
N ALA A 47 -4.76 -10.49 9.95
CA ALA A 47 -4.37 -11.82 9.49
C ALA A 47 -4.00 -11.80 7.99
N ALA A 48 -4.77 -11.09 7.18
CA ALA A 48 -4.42 -10.89 5.77
C ALA A 48 -3.17 -10.01 5.62
N ILE A 49 -2.99 -8.96 6.43
CA ILE A 49 -1.75 -8.16 6.39
C ILE A 49 -0.53 -9.03 6.77
N ALA A 50 -0.65 -9.86 7.79
CA ALA A 50 0.40 -10.82 8.19
C ALA A 50 0.69 -11.84 7.07
N ALA A 51 -0.33 -12.31 6.37
CA ALA A 51 -0.15 -13.20 5.21
C ALA A 51 0.59 -12.48 4.06
N LEU A 52 0.30 -11.20 3.81
CA LEU A 52 1.04 -10.40 2.83
C LEU A 52 2.48 -10.16 3.26
N ALA A 53 2.74 -9.90 4.56
CA ALA A 53 4.09 -9.82 5.11
C ALA A 53 4.87 -11.11 4.86
N GLY A 54 4.25 -12.28 5.12
CA GLY A 54 4.82 -13.59 4.80
C GLY A 54 5.06 -13.82 3.31
N ALA A 55 4.31 -13.17 2.43
CA ALA A 55 4.51 -13.19 0.98
C ALA A 55 5.59 -12.20 0.49
N GLY A 56 6.14 -11.37 1.37
CA GLY A 56 7.19 -10.40 1.08
C GLY A 56 6.75 -8.94 1.07
N LEU A 57 5.62 -8.56 1.68
CA LEU A 57 5.26 -7.15 1.82
C LEU A 57 6.38 -6.36 2.51
N ALA A 58 6.69 -5.15 2.02
CA ALA A 58 7.77 -4.33 2.57
C ALA A 58 7.29 -3.28 3.57
N GLY A 59 6.06 -2.78 3.37
CA GLY A 59 5.56 -1.66 4.15
C GLY A 59 4.04 -1.46 4.06
N LEU A 60 3.56 -0.61 4.95
CA LEU A 60 2.18 -0.13 5.01
C LEU A 60 2.16 1.39 4.85
N GLU A 61 1.26 1.89 4.01
CA GLU A 61 0.95 3.32 3.99
C GLU A 61 0.01 3.64 5.14
N VAL A 62 0.57 4.20 6.20
CA VAL A 62 -0.16 4.55 7.42
C VAL A 62 -0.59 6.01 7.38
N ASP A 63 0.32 6.90 6.98
CA ASP A 63 0.05 8.33 6.92
C ASP A 63 -0.70 8.68 5.64
N HIS A 64 -2.02 8.50 5.70
CA HIS A 64 -2.95 8.83 4.63
C HIS A 64 -4.28 9.29 5.23
N ARG A 65 -4.93 10.29 4.63
CA ARG A 65 -6.17 10.89 5.18
C ARG A 65 -7.33 9.91 5.37
N ASP A 66 -7.38 8.85 4.56
CA ASP A 66 -8.43 7.83 4.64
C ASP A 66 -8.18 6.80 5.75
N ASN A 67 -6.98 6.78 6.34
CA ASN A 67 -6.71 6.02 7.57
C ASN A 67 -7.08 6.90 8.79
N PRO A 68 -8.13 6.58 9.55
CA PRO A 68 -8.51 7.36 10.73
C PRO A 68 -7.44 7.26 11.84
N PRO A 69 -7.35 8.24 12.78
CA PRO A 69 -6.28 8.30 13.78
C PRO A 69 -6.05 6.99 14.56
N GLN A 70 -7.13 6.34 15.01
CA GLN A 70 -7.08 5.06 15.73
C GLN A 70 -6.51 3.93 14.87
N ALA A 71 -6.88 3.88 13.59
CA ALA A 71 -6.33 2.90 12.66
C ALA A 71 -4.85 3.16 12.39
N ARG A 72 -4.40 4.43 12.35
CA ARG A 72 -2.97 4.73 12.18
C ARG A 72 -2.13 4.20 13.34
N GLU A 73 -2.61 4.38 14.57
CA GLU A 73 -1.94 3.85 15.76
C GLU A 73 -1.84 2.32 15.71
N HIS A 74 -2.97 1.65 15.42
CA HIS A 74 -3.02 0.21 15.23
C HIS A 74 -2.05 -0.29 14.16
N LEU A 75 -2.08 0.33 12.97
CA LEU A 75 -1.22 -0.06 11.85
C LEU A 75 0.27 0.17 12.14
N ARG A 76 0.64 1.18 12.92
CA ARG A 76 2.04 1.34 13.39
C ARG A 76 2.44 0.23 14.36
N GLY A 77 1.50 -0.20 15.22
CA GLY A 77 1.65 -1.38 16.06
C GLY A 77 1.95 -2.62 15.24
N LEU A 78 1.04 -2.94 14.33
CA LEU A 78 1.13 -4.11 13.46
C LEU A 78 2.37 -4.07 12.56
N ALA A 79 2.72 -2.91 11.98
CA ALA A 79 3.92 -2.76 11.18
C ALA A 79 5.19 -3.08 11.98
N ARG A 80 5.26 -2.64 13.24
CA ARG A 80 6.38 -2.98 14.13
C ARG A 80 6.46 -4.47 14.42
N GLU A 81 5.32 -5.11 14.70
CA GLU A 81 5.26 -6.55 14.98
C GLU A 81 5.66 -7.41 13.78
N LEU A 82 5.30 -6.98 12.57
CA LEU A 82 5.58 -7.69 11.33
C LEU A 82 6.90 -7.27 10.66
N GLY A 83 7.64 -6.31 11.22
CA GLY A 83 8.88 -5.80 10.63
C GLY A 83 8.68 -5.01 9.33
N LEU A 84 7.52 -4.38 9.15
CA LEU A 84 7.15 -3.59 7.98
C LEU A 84 7.53 -2.12 8.14
N LEU A 85 7.95 -1.50 7.03
CA LEU A 85 8.17 -0.05 6.96
C LEU A 85 6.85 0.72 6.98
N VAL A 86 6.88 1.93 7.54
CA VAL A 86 5.70 2.80 7.59
C VAL A 86 5.88 3.97 6.63
N THR A 87 4.97 4.08 5.66
CA THR A 87 5.00 5.14 4.65
C THR A 87 3.82 6.11 4.79
N GLY A 88 3.92 7.21 4.07
CA GLY A 88 2.87 8.21 3.93
C GLY A 88 2.86 8.81 2.52
N ALA A 89 1.66 9.06 2.00
CA ALA A 89 1.48 9.71 0.72
C ALA A 89 0.15 10.46 0.66
N SER A 90 0.09 11.39 -0.31
CA SER A 90 -1.08 12.25 -0.48
C SER A 90 -2.22 11.62 -1.28
N ASP A 91 -1.99 10.60 -2.10
CA ASP A 91 -2.98 10.12 -3.08
C ASP A 91 -3.59 11.28 -3.91
N TYR A 92 -2.76 12.28 -4.28
CA TYR A 92 -3.21 13.50 -4.97
C TYR A 92 -3.72 13.20 -6.39
N HIS A 93 -4.90 13.73 -6.72
CA HIS A 93 -5.60 13.51 -8.00
C HIS A 93 -6.02 14.82 -8.66
N GLY A 94 -5.27 15.91 -8.46
CA GLY A 94 -5.64 17.22 -9.00
C GLY A 94 -6.86 17.78 -8.27
N THR A 95 -7.79 18.37 -9.03
CA THR A 95 -9.08 18.85 -8.51
C THR A 95 -10.13 17.74 -8.34
N GLY A 96 -9.80 16.49 -8.69
CA GLY A 96 -10.71 15.34 -8.59
C GLY A 96 -10.87 14.75 -7.19
N LYS A 97 -10.01 15.14 -6.24
CA LYS A 97 -10.08 14.77 -4.82
C LYS A 97 -9.71 15.98 -3.95
N GLU A 98 -10.11 15.92 -2.68
CA GLU A 98 -9.76 16.94 -1.67
C GLU A 98 -8.32 16.82 -1.15
N ASN A 99 -7.62 15.73 -1.50
CA ASN A 99 -6.23 15.50 -1.14
C ASN A 99 -5.38 16.65 -1.68
N ARG A 100 -4.48 17.20 -0.85
CA ARG A 100 -3.48 18.19 -1.26
C ARG A 100 -2.14 17.50 -1.48
N LEU A 101 -1.43 17.89 -2.55
CA LEU A 101 -0.09 17.38 -2.80
C LEU A 101 0.80 17.60 -1.57
N GLY A 102 1.44 16.52 -1.10
CA GLY A 102 2.35 16.56 0.04
C GLY A 102 1.68 16.71 1.41
N GLU A 103 0.36 16.54 1.55
CA GLU A 103 -0.31 16.60 2.86
C GLU A 103 0.13 15.49 3.84
N HIS A 104 0.64 14.40 3.28
CA HIS A 104 1.36 13.34 3.98
C HIS A 104 2.56 12.92 3.13
N THR A 105 3.64 12.54 3.82
CA THR A 105 4.94 12.22 3.21
C THR A 105 5.54 11.01 3.89
N THR A 106 6.47 10.35 3.19
CA THR A 106 7.31 9.30 3.76
C THR A 106 8.61 9.93 4.26
N ASP A 107 9.05 9.53 5.45
CA ASP A 107 10.33 9.98 6.00
C ASP A 107 11.49 9.59 5.06
N PRO A 108 12.46 10.48 4.79
CA PRO A 108 13.62 10.16 3.95
C PRO A 108 14.36 8.88 4.36
N GLU A 109 14.48 8.59 5.66
CA GLU A 109 15.14 7.36 6.12
C GLU A 109 14.35 6.10 5.71
N VAL A 110 13.01 6.20 5.69
CA VAL A 110 12.16 5.12 5.19
C VAL A 110 12.28 4.98 3.68
N VAL A 111 12.44 6.10 2.95
CA VAL A 111 12.72 6.06 1.50
C VAL A 111 14.03 5.33 1.24
N ASP A 112 15.09 5.65 1.98
CA ASP A 112 16.39 4.98 1.85
C ASP A 112 16.28 3.48 2.20
N ALA A 113 15.51 3.12 3.23
CA ALA A 113 15.25 1.73 3.59
C ALA A 113 14.48 0.96 2.51
N LEU A 114 13.54 1.60 1.82
CA LEU A 114 12.84 1.01 0.67
C LEU A 114 13.82 0.82 -0.50
N LEU A 115 14.63 1.84 -0.83
CA LEU A 115 15.61 1.77 -1.91
C LEU A 115 16.67 0.68 -1.66
N ALA A 116 17.09 0.48 -0.41
CA ALA A 116 18.02 -0.58 -0.03
C ALA A 116 17.45 -2.00 -0.22
N GLN A 117 16.12 -2.16 -0.28
CA GLN A 117 15.47 -3.45 -0.58
C GLN A 117 15.23 -3.68 -2.07
N ALA A 118 15.36 -2.65 -2.91
CA ALA A 118 15.13 -2.79 -4.34
C ALA A 118 16.23 -3.66 -4.97
N GLY A 119 15.82 -4.61 -5.80
CA GLY A 119 16.75 -5.39 -6.61
C GLY A 119 17.33 -4.55 -7.75
N GLU A 120 18.42 -5.03 -8.36
CA GLU A 120 18.90 -4.44 -9.61
C GLU A 120 17.78 -4.47 -10.65
N VAL A 121 17.43 -3.29 -11.18
CA VAL A 121 16.44 -3.19 -12.26
C VAL A 121 16.98 -3.98 -13.44
N THR A 122 16.34 -5.09 -13.76
CA THR A 122 16.67 -5.85 -14.97
C THR A 122 16.54 -4.90 -16.16
N ALA A 123 17.63 -4.68 -16.90
CA ALA A 123 17.60 -3.85 -18.08
C ALA A 123 16.47 -4.34 -19.00
N VAL A 124 15.54 -3.46 -19.36
CA VAL A 124 14.46 -3.79 -20.30
C VAL A 124 15.12 -4.22 -21.61
N VAL A 125 15.09 -5.53 -21.88
CA VAL A 125 15.50 -6.06 -23.18
C VAL A 125 14.48 -5.56 -24.19
N ARG A 126 14.84 -4.52 -24.93
CA ARG A 126 14.10 -4.11 -26.11
C ARG A 126 14.50 -5.06 -27.23
N SER A 127 13.60 -5.98 -27.57
CA SER A 127 13.67 -6.77 -28.80
C SER A 127 13.37 -5.90 -30.03
#